data_AF-A0A437CVG2-F1
#
_entry.id   AF-A0A437CVG2-F1
#
_cell.length_a   1.000
_cell.length_b   1.000
_cell.length_c   1.000
_cell.angle_alpha   90.00
_cell.angle_beta   90.00
_cell.angle_gamma   90.00
#
_symmetry.space_group_name_H-M   'P 1'
#
loop_
_entity.id
_entity.type
_entity.pdbx_description
1 polymer ?
#
loop_
_entity_poly.entity_id
_entity_poly.type
_entity_poly.pdbx_seq_one_letter_code
_entity_poly.pdbx_strand_id
1 'polypeptide(L)' 'MSSRDAAAHSRRVSVLSWDQVRRLDSILGDSVPIHGRGNFPTLSVKPRQIVQGKTEASRAPTMKEALSICP' A
#
# COMPACT_ATOMS: atom_id res chain seq x y z
N MET A 1 5.51 -27.42 13.87
CA MET A 1 4.57 -26.81 12.91
C MET A 1 3.91 -27.95 12.15
N SER A 2 2.58 -28.10 12.28
CA SER A 2 1.88 -29.29 11.77
C SER A 2 1.73 -29.22 10.25
N SER A 3 1.96 -30.33 9.55
CA SER A 3 1.95 -30.43 8.09
C SER A 3 0.61 -29.96 7.46
N ARG A 4 -0.49 -30.00 8.22
CA ARG A 4 -1.80 -29.46 7.82
C ARG A 4 -1.82 -27.94 7.62
N ASP A 5 -1.01 -27.20 8.36
CA ASP A 5 -0.97 -25.73 8.24
C ASP A 5 -0.26 -25.30 6.96
N ALA A 6 0.78 -26.02 6.52
CA ALA A 6 1.52 -25.72 5.30
C ALA A 6 0.66 -25.87 4.03
N ALA A 7 -0.14 -26.93 3.95
CA ALA A 7 -1.07 -27.15 2.83
C ALA A 7 -2.20 -26.11 2.80
N ALA A 8 -2.68 -25.68 3.97
CA ALA A 8 -3.68 -24.62 4.08
C ALA A 8 -3.14 -23.24 3.69
N HIS A 9 -1.85 -22.95 3.97
CA HIS A 9 -1.20 -21.71 3.53
C HIS A 9 -1.02 -21.66 2.01
N SER A 10 -0.70 -22.79 1.38
CA SER A 10 -0.54 -22.87 -0.08
C SER A 10 -1.83 -22.56 -0.84
N ARG A 11 -3.01 -22.90 -0.30
CA ARG A 11 -4.32 -22.60 -0.93
C ARG A 11 -4.79 -21.14 -0.78
N ARG A 12 -4.10 -20.31 0.03
CA ARG A 12 -4.47 -18.90 0.25
C ARG A 12 -3.81 -17.94 -0.73
N VAL A 13 -2.87 -18.45 -1.53
CA VAL A 13 -2.10 -17.64 -2.48
C VAL A 13 -2.45 -18.08 -3.89
N SER A 14 -2.83 -17.13 -4.73
CA SER A 14 -3.05 -17.33 -6.16
C SER A 14 -2.31 -16.27 -6.95
N VAL A 15 -1.55 -16.67 -7.96
CA VAL A 15 -0.91 -15.75 -8.90
C VAL A 15 -1.97 -15.20 -9.85
N LEU A 16 -1.96 -13.88 -10.06
CA LEU A 16 -2.88 -13.23 -10.99
C LEU A 16 -2.47 -13.49 -12.43
N SER A 17 -3.45 -13.77 -13.29
CA SER A 17 -3.27 -13.78 -14.76
C SER A 17 -2.98 -12.36 -15.28
N TRP A 18 -2.47 -12.26 -16.51
CA TRP A 18 -2.15 -10.98 -17.12
C TRP A 18 -3.35 -10.02 -17.20
N ASP A 19 -4.53 -10.52 -17.57
CA ASP A 19 -5.74 -9.69 -17.62
C ASP A 19 -6.14 -9.16 -16.24
N GLN A 20 -5.94 -9.96 -15.19
CA GLN A 20 -6.16 -9.52 -13.81
C GLN A 20 -5.14 -8.47 -13.38
N VAL A 21 -3.86 -8.63 -13.76
CA VAL A 21 -2.81 -7.63 -13.49
C VAL A 21 -3.15 -6.32 -14.20
N ARG A 22 -3.59 -6.35 -15.46
CA ARG A 22 -3.98 -5.15 -16.22
C ARG A 22 -5.17 -4.43 -15.58
N ARG A 23 -6.18 -5.15 -15.11
CA ARG A 23 -7.31 -4.56 -14.38
C ARG A 23 -6.87 -3.93 -13.06
N LEU A 24 -6.02 -4.63 -12.31
CA LEU A 24 -5.46 -4.10 -11.06
C LEU A 24 -4.62 -2.84 -11.31
N ASP A 25 -3.83 -2.82 -12.39
CA ASP A 25 -3.03 -1.66 -12.77
C ASP A 25 -3.88 -0.42 -13.04
N SER A 26 -4.98 -0.58 -13.80
CA SER A 26 -5.96 0.50 -14.03
C SER A 26 -6.52 1.02 -12.70
N ILE A 27 -7.08 0.13 -11.87
CA ILE A 27 -7.67 0.51 -10.57
C ILE A 27 -6.67 1.29 -9.71
N LEU A 28 -5.41 0.85 -9.70
CA LEU A 28 -4.36 1.46 -8.92
C LEU A 28 -3.87 2.81 -9.50
N GLY A 29 -4.03 3.02 -10.82
CA GLY A 29 -3.65 4.22 -11.56
C GLY A 29 -4.77 5.25 -11.74
N ASP A 30 -6.02 4.83 -11.57
CA ASP A 30 -7.21 5.67 -11.66
C ASP A 30 -7.36 6.55 -10.42
N SER A 31 -7.83 7.78 -10.62
CA SER A 31 -7.99 8.74 -9.53
C SER A 31 -9.33 8.55 -8.82
N VAL A 32 -9.29 8.53 -7.50
CA VAL A 32 -10.45 8.38 -6.61
C VAL A 32 -10.66 9.67 -5.81
N PRO A 33 -11.89 10.21 -5.75
CA PRO A 33 -12.17 11.41 -4.96
C PRO A 33 -12.23 11.08 -3.45
N ILE A 34 -11.55 11.90 -2.65
CA ILE A 34 -11.66 11.89 -1.18
C ILE A 34 -12.25 13.22 -0.75
N HIS A 35 -13.48 13.17 -0.23
CA HIS A 35 -14.19 14.36 0.24
C HIS A 35 -13.60 14.83 1.57
N GLY A 36 -13.17 16.10 1.60
CA GLY A 36 -12.80 16.77 2.85
C GLY A 36 -14.04 17.01 3.72
N ARG A 37 -13.85 17.02 5.05
CA ARG A 37 -14.92 17.41 5.99
C ARG A 37 -15.00 18.94 6.06
N GLY A 38 -16.20 19.54 6.05
CA GLY A 38 -16.36 20.99 6.14
C GLY A 38 -15.92 21.71 4.87
N ASN A 39 -15.15 22.79 5.00
CA ASN A 39 -14.65 23.58 3.85
C ASN A 39 -13.36 23.04 3.23
N PHE A 40 -12.90 21.85 3.64
CA PHE A 40 -11.73 21.24 3.04
C PHE A 40 -12.06 20.71 1.63
N PRO A 41 -11.17 20.93 0.65
CA PRO A 41 -11.44 20.56 -0.72
C PRO A 41 -11.53 19.03 -0.89
N THR A 42 -12.19 18.61 -1.97
CA THR A 42 -12.12 17.21 -2.41
C THR A 42 -10.77 16.97 -3.06
N LEU A 43 -10.05 15.95 -2.59
CA LEU A 43 -8.77 15.54 -3.17
C LEU A 43 -9.00 14.50 -4.26
N SER A 44 -8.20 14.54 -5.32
CA SER A 44 -8.17 13.52 -6.36
C SER A 44 -6.87 12.73 -6.20
N VAL A 45 -6.95 11.46 -5.79
CA VAL A 45 -5.77 10.68 -5.43
C VAL A 45 -5.76 9.32 -6.11
N LYS A 46 -4.58 8.84 -6.51
CA LYS A 46 -4.42 7.48 -7.05
C LYS A 46 -4.09 6.49 -5.91
N PRO A 47 -4.72 5.31 -5.84
CA PRO A 47 -4.43 4.32 -4.80
C PRO A 47 -2.94 3.94 -4.68
N ARG A 48 -2.21 3.85 -5.81
CA ARG A 48 -0.74 3.62 -5.82
C ARG A 48 0.03 4.64 -4.98
N GLN A 49 -0.33 5.92 -5.05
CA GLN A 49 0.37 7.00 -4.33
C GLN A 49 0.17 6.88 -2.81
N ILE A 50 -1.00 6.41 -2.37
CA ILE A 50 -1.30 6.20 -0.94
C ILE A 50 -0.43 5.08 -0.36
N VAL A 51 -0.26 3.97 -1.09
CA VAL A 51 0.57 2.84 -0.66
C VAL A 51 2.05 3.23 -0.62
N GLN A 52 2.53 3.95 -1.63
CA GLN A 52 3.91 4.45 -1.69
C GLN A 52 4.20 5.44 -0.55
N GLY A 53 3.35 6.45 -0.38
CA GLY A 53 3.53 7.46 0.66
C GLY A 53 3.50 6.88 2.08
N LYS A 54 2.66 5.89 2.35
CA LYS A 54 2.67 5.17 3.64
C LYS A 54 3.95 4.39 3.88
N THR A 55 4.53 3.82 2.82
CA THR A 55 5.76 3.05 2.91
C THR A 55 6.95 3.97 3.21
N GLU A 56 7.01 5.16 2.62
CA GLU A 56 8.06 6.15 2.91
C GLU A 56 7.88 6.79 4.29
N ALA A 57 6.66 7.24 4.63
CA ALA A 57 6.38 7.83 5.94
C ALA A 57 6.60 6.84 7.09
N SER A 58 6.33 5.54 6.87
CA SER A 58 6.62 4.49 7.85
C SER A 58 8.10 4.08 7.91
N ARG A 59 8.90 4.38 6.87
CA ARG A 59 10.34 4.09 6.82
C ARG A 59 11.21 5.28 7.18
N ALA A 60 10.62 6.46 7.41
CA ALA A 60 11.35 7.58 7.95
C ALA A 60 11.98 7.17 9.30
N PRO A 61 13.31 7.33 9.49
CA PRO A 61 13.92 7.06 10.77
C PRO A 61 13.21 7.95 11.80
N THR A 62 12.71 7.35 12.87
CA THR A 62 12.13 8.13 13.97
C THR A 62 13.17 9.15 14.44
N MET A 63 12.73 10.31 14.95
CA MET A 63 13.63 11.40 15.36
C MET A 63 14.78 10.96 16.29
N LYS A 64 14.61 9.83 16.98
CA LYS A 64 15.63 9.16 17.80
C LYS A 64 16.77 8.51 17.00
N GLU A 65 16.50 7.95 15.83
CA GLU A 65 17.54 7.40 14.92
C GLU A 65 18.25 8.50 14.14
N ALA A 66 17.55 9.55 13.72
CA ALA A 66 18.16 10.68 13.01
C ALA A 66 19.23 11.39 13.85
N LEU A 67 19.05 11.47 15.18
CA LEU A 67 20.04 12.05 16.10
C LEU A 67 21.27 11.15 16.34
N SER A 68 21.20 9.85 16.02
CA SER A 68 22.32 8.91 16.16
C SER A 68 23.23 8.84 14.93
N ILE A 69 22.81 9.46 13.80
CA ILE A 69 23.52 9.40 12.51
C ILE A 69 24.30 10.70 12.25
N CYS A 70 24.02 11.77 13.00
CA CYS A 70 24.85 12.97 12.98
C CYS A 70 26.14 12.73 13.80
N PRO A 71 27.33 12.97 13.25
CA PRO A 71 28.61 12.75 13.95
C PRO A 71 28.81 13.70 15.14
#